data_AF-A0ABD0PBH9-F1
#
_entry.id   AF-A0ABD0PBH9-F1
#
_cell.length_a   1.000
_cell.length_b   1.000
_cell.length_c   1.000
_cell.angle_alpha   90.00
_cell.angle_beta   90.00
_cell.angle_gamma   90.00
#
_symmetry.space_group_name_H-M   'P 1'
#
loop_
_entity.id
_entity.type
_entity.pdbx_description
1 polymer ?
#
loop_
_entity_poly.entity_id
_entity_poly.type
_entity_poly.pdbx_seq_one_letter_code
_entity_poly.pdbx_strand_id
1 'polypeptide(L)' 'VNCTDPGIPANSIRKSKIEYGNFTFGTVVSYDCNPGYYLFGSSVLTCQPVGYWDKPLPECL' A
#
# COMPACT_ATOMS: atom_id res chain seq x y z
N VAL A 1 9.84 -14.42 -3.59
CA VAL A 1 9.70 -13.59 -2.38
C VAL A 1 8.39 -12.85 -2.48
N ASN A 2 7.55 -13.00 -1.46
CA ASN A 2 6.22 -12.40 -1.46
C ASN A 2 6.15 -11.45 -0.28
N CYS A 3 5.68 -10.23 -0.51
CA CYS A 3 5.44 -9.27 0.55
C CYS A 3 4.17 -9.65 1.31
N THR A 4 4.15 -9.33 2.61
CA THR A 4 2.96 -9.45 3.43
C THR A 4 1.91 -8.44 2.99
N ASP A 5 0.62 -8.71 3.24
CA ASP A 5 -0.41 -7.72 3.00
C ASP A 5 -0.11 -6.46 3.85
N PRO A 6 0.10 -5.29 3.22
CA PRO A 6 0.31 -4.05 3.95
C PRO A 6 -0.97 -3.61 4.67
N GLY A 7 -2.14 -4.16 4.34
CA GLY A 7 -3.41 -3.78 4.95
C GLY A 7 -3.96 -2.47 4.38
N ILE A 8 -4.95 -1.90 5.06
CA ILE A 8 -5.62 -0.66 4.64
C ILE A 8 -5.65 0.30 5.84
N PRO A 9 -4.90 1.42 5.80
CA PRO A 9 -4.94 2.43 6.85
C PRO A 9 -6.33 3.06 7.00
N ALA A 10 -6.63 3.60 8.18
CA ALA A 10 -7.87 4.32 8.43
C ALA A 10 -8.02 5.51 7.46
N ASN A 11 -9.26 5.79 7.06
CA ASN A 11 -9.60 6.86 6.12
C ASN A 11 -8.91 6.77 4.74
N SER A 12 -8.38 5.60 4.38
CA SER A 12 -7.73 5.35 3.10
C SER A 12 -8.49 4.33 2.25
N ILE A 13 -8.23 4.37 0.94
CA ILE A 13 -8.81 3.52 -0.09
C ILE A 13 -7.64 2.91 -0.87
N ARG A 14 -7.48 1.58 -0.79
CA ARG A 14 -6.51 0.85 -1.60
C ARG A 14 -7.01 0.77 -3.04
N LYS A 15 -6.26 1.34 -4.00
CA LYS A 15 -6.57 1.35 -5.44
C LYS A 15 -6.04 0.11 -6.18
N SER A 16 -5.19 -0.70 -5.57
CA SER A 16 -4.65 -1.90 -6.21
C SER A 16 -5.71 -2.99 -6.36
N LYS A 17 -5.84 -3.58 -7.55
CA LYS A 17 -6.74 -4.71 -7.86
C LYS A 17 -6.27 -6.08 -7.32
N ILE A 18 -5.21 -6.10 -6.50
CA ILE A 18 -4.63 -7.34 -6.02
C ILE A 18 -5.45 -7.81 -4.82
N GLU A 19 -6.14 -8.93 -5.00
CA GLU A 19 -6.89 -9.60 -3.95
C GLU A 19 -5.98 -10.61 -3.25
N TYR A 20 -5.82 -10.41 -1.93
CA TYR A 20 -5.25 -11.34 -0.94
C TYR A 20 -3.95 -12.07 -1.31
N GLY A 21 -2.84 -11.64 -0.73
CA GLY A 21 -1.62 -12.46 -0.55
C GLY A 21 -0.73 -12.66 -1.79
N ASN A 22 -1.16 -12.23 -2.98
CA ASN A 22 -0.36 -12.29 -4.21
C ASN A 22 0.49 -11.02 -4.43
N PHE A 23 1.25 -10.61 -3.42
CA PHE A 23 2.20 -9.49 -3.56
C PHE A 23 3.59 -10.02 -3.90
N THR A 24 3.84 -10.31 -5.16
CA THR A 24 5.16 -10.76 -5.63
C THR A 24 6.12 -9.57 -5.81
N PHE A 25 7.43 -9.84 -5.91
CA PHE A 25 8.41 -8.80 -6.24
C PHE A 25 7.98 -7.95 -7.44
N GLY A 26 8.10 -6.63 -7.32
CA GLY A 26 7.68 -5.66 -8.33
C GLY A 26 6.19 -5.30 -8.28
N THR A 27 5.42 -5.93 -7.39
CA THR A 27 4.03 -5.54 -7.13
C THR A 27 3.95 -4.11 -6.60
N VAL A 28 3.04 -3.32 -7.15
CA VAL A 28 2.80 -1.94 -6.74
C VAL A 28 1.39 -1.82 -6.15
N VAL A 29 1.32 -1.27 -4.95
CA VAL A 29 0.06 -0.97 -4.25
C VAL A 29 -0.07 0.52 -4.09
N SER A 30 -1.19 1.07 -4.53
CA SER A 30 -1.52 2.49 -4.37
C SER A 30 -2.68 2.70 -3.41
N TYR A 31 -2.60 3.78 -2.66
CA TYR A 31 -3.57 4.25 -1.68
C TYR A 31 -4.01 5.66 -2.03
N ASP A 32 -5.25 5.95 -1.68
CA ASP A 32 -5.89 7.24 -1.83
C ASP A 32 -6.63 7.55 -0.54
N CYS A 33 -6.87 8.82 -0.22
CA CYS A 33 -7.60 9.17 0.99
C CYS A 33 -9.08 9.40 0.71
N ASN A 34 -9.91 9.17 1.72
CA ASN A 34 -11.31 9.55 1.65
C ASN A 34 -11.46 11.06 1.43
N PRO A 35 -12.53 11.52 0.75
CA PRO A 35 -12.78 12.93 0.56
C PRO A 35 -12.78 13.70 1.89
N GLY A 36 -12.00 14.77 1.97
CA GLY A 36 -11.83 15.59 3.19
C GLY A 36 -10.59 15.25 4.02
N TYR A 37 -9.87 14.17 3.69
CA TYR A 37 -8.58 13.82 4.29
C TYR A 37 -7.43 14.11 3.33
N TYR A 38 -6.24 14.39 3.87
CA TYR A 38 -5.01 14.55 3.09
C TYR A 38 -4.06 13.38 3.32
N LEU A 39 -3.39 12.95 2.24
CA LEU A 39 -2.45 11.85 2.29
C LEU A 39 -1.10 12.31 2.83
N PHE A 40 -0.68 11.71 3.94
CA PHE A 40 0.62 11.89 4.54
C PHE A 40 1.51 10.67 4.27
N GLY A 41 2.71 10.91 3.75
CA GLY A 41 3.65 9.86 3.36
C GLY A 41 3.55 9.49 1.88
N SER A 42 3.82 8.23 1.54
CA SER A 42 3.78 7.75 0.15
C SER A 42 2.49 7.04 -0.17
N SER A 43 1.77 7.53 -1.18
CA SER A 43 0.56 6.90 -1.71
C SER A 43 0.84 5.60 -2.45
N VAL A 44 2.09 5.23 -2.68
CA VAL A 44 2.48 4.05 -3.45
C VAL A 44 3.57 3.28 -2.71
N LEU A 45 3.35 1.97 -2.57
CA LEU A 45 4.28 1.00 -2.02
C LEU A 45 4.63 -0.03 -3.09
N THR A 46 5.89 -0.45 -3.12
CA THR A 46 6.44 -1.43 -4.06
C THR A 46 7.04 -2.61 -3.30
N CYS A 47 6.67 -3.83 -3.70
CA CYS A 47 7.21 -5.04 -3.09
C CYS A 47 8.66 -5.27 -3.54
N GLN A 48 9.59 -5.22 -2.59
CA GLN A 48 11.02 -5.39 -2.81
C GLN A 48 11.42 -6.88 -2.86
N PRO A 49 12.60 -7.21 -3.45
CA PRO A 49 13.04 -8.60 -3.55
C PRO A 49 13.41 -9.21 -2.18
N VAL A 50 13.51 -8.40 -1.14
CA VAL A 50 13.70 -8.85 0.24
C VAL A 50 12.40 -9.32 0.92
N GLY A 51 11.25 -9.20 0.25
CA GLY A 51 9.94 -9.56 0.81
C GLY A 51 9.33 -8.50 1.73
N TYR A 52 9.85 -7.28 1.68
CA TYR A 52 9.33 -6.12 2.39
C TYR A 52 8.84 -5.04 1.42
N TRP A 53 7.95 -4.18 1.89
CA TRP A 53 7.56 -2.99 1.16
C TRP A 53 8.69 -1.96 1.21
N ASP A 54 8.90 -1.25 0.09
CA ASP A 54 9.90 -0.18 -0.01
C ASP A 54 9.62 1.00 0.93
N LYS A 55 8.36 1.16 1.33
CA LYS A 55 7.85 2.28 2.13
C LYS A 55 6.79 1.83 3.12
N PRO A 56 6.60 2.57 4.22
CA PRO A 56 5.50 2.32 5.15
C PRO A 56 4.15 2.71 4.54
N LEU A 57 3.08 2.24 5.17
CA LEU A 57 1.71 2.64 4.86
C LEU A 57 1.54 4.17 5.02
N PRO A 58 0.82 4.83 4.10
CA PRO A 58 0.45 6.23 4.28
C PRO A 58 -0.61 6.39 5.37
N GLU A 59 -0.66 7.58 5.95
CA GLU A 59 -1.73 7.99 6.86
C GLU A 59 -2.63 9.00 6.17
N CYS A 60 -3.94 8.90 6.39
CA CYS A 60 -4.91 9.89 5.93
C CYS A 60 -5.36 10.72 7.13
N LEU A 61 -4.98 11.99 7.13
CA LEU A 61 -5.21 12.96 8.21
C LEU A 61 -6.31 13.97 7.88
#